data_AF-A0A5N6NIM1-F1
#
_entry.id   AF-A0A5N6NIM1-F1
#
_cell.length_a   1.000
_cell.length_b   1.000
_cell.length_c   1.000
_cell.angle_alpha   90.00
_cell.angle_beta   90.00
_cell.angle_gamma   90.00
#
_symmetry.space_group_name_H-M   'P 1'
#
loop_
_entity.id
_entity.type
_entity.pdbx_description
1 polymer ?
#
loop_
_entity_poly.entity_id
_entity_poly.type
_entity_poly.pdbx_seq_one_letter_code
_entity_poly.pdbx_strand_id
1 'polypeptide(L)'
;MCNCPEENKVKYATGTLEGPTLTWWNSNVQTLGLGEANALTWNGFKTLLQEEYCPRSEMQKLEEEYWHLKMEGSNIEEYTTRSHELAKLLPHMATPPSKWIESCSVGAPTD
;
A
#
# COMPACT_ATOMS: atom_id res chain seq x y z
N MET A 1 -14.41 -15.11 5.19
CA MET A 1 -12.94 -15.12 4.97
C MET A 1 -12.55 -16.53 4.59
N CYS A 2 -11.93 -16.73 3.43
CA CYS A 2 -11.34 -18.02 3.09
C CYS A 2 -10.18 -18.27 4.07
N ASN A 3 -10.28 -19.32 4.87
CA ASN A 3 -9.28 -19.65 5.89
C ASN A 3 -8.10 -20.33 5.18
N CYS A 4 -7.29 -19.55 4.46
CA CYS A 4 -6.11 -20.04 3.77
C CYS A 4 -4.97 -20.23 4.80
N PRO A 5 -4.39 -21.44 4.89
CA PRO A 5 -3.19 -21.66 5.69
C PRO A 5 -2.05 -20.74 5.27
N GLU A 6 -1.24 -20.28 6.23
CA GLU A 6 -0.19 -19.29 5.99
C GLU A 6 0.83 -19.77 4.96
N GLU A 7 1.18 -21.07 5.04
CA GLU A 7 2.11 -21.75 4.14
C GLU A 7 1.63 -21.82 2.69
N ASN A 8 0.33 -21.65 2.44
CA ASN A 8 -0.24 -21.71 1.10
C ASN A 8 -0.54 -20.34 0.50
N LYS A 9 -0.47 -19.26 1.30
CA LYS A 9 -0.83 -17.91 0.84
C LYS A 9 0.03 -17.44 -0.32
N VAL A 10 1.35 -17.60 -0.21
CA VAL A 10 2.29 -17.19 -1.27
C VAL A 10 2.06 -18.03 -2.53
N LYS A 11 1.92 -19.35 -2.39
CA LYS A 11 1.66 -20.25 -3.52
C LYS A 11 0.37 -19.89 -4.27
N TYR A 12 -0.70 -19.58 -3.56
CA TYR A 12 -1.96 -19.21 -4.22
C TYR A 12 -1.91 -17.80 -4.81
N ALA A 13 -1.35 -16.82 -4.09
CA ALA A 13 -1.23 -15.46 -4.61
C ALA A 13 -0.36 -15.41 -5.87
N THR A 14 0.76 -16.13 -5.88
CA THR A 14 1.67 -16.20 -7.03
C THR A 14 1.03 -16.89 -8.23
N GLY A 15 0.12 -17.83 -8.00
CA GLY A 15 -0.71 -18.44 -9.03
C GLY A 15 -1.73 -17.51 -9.68
N THR A 16 -1.99 -16.33 -9.11
CA THR A 16 -2.86 -15.29 -9.69
C THR A 16 -2.08 -14.15 -10.37
N LEU A 17 -0.75 -14.20 -10.36
CA LEU A 17 0.06 -13.17 -11.01
C LEU A 17 0.00 -13.34 -12.52
N GLU A 18 -0.10 -12.21 -13.21
CA GLU A 18 -0.18 -12.15 -14.66
C GLU A 18 0.79 -11.09 -15.21
N GLY A 19 1.09 -11.18 -16.51
CA GLY A 19 1.86 -10.18 -17.23
C GLY A 19 3.22 -9.86 -16.59
N PRO A 20 3.58 -8.57 -16.44
CA PRO A 20 4.88 -8.16 -15.88
C PRO A 20 5.14 -8.69 -14.47
N THR A 21 4.11 -8.81 -13.63
CA THR A 21 4.25 -9.29 -12.25
C THR A 21 4.56 -10.78 -12.19
N LEU A 22 4.01 -11.57 -13.12
CA LEU A 22 4.39 -12.97 -13.26
C LEU A 22 5.85 -13.12 -13.74
N THR A 23 6.27 -12.30 -14.70
CA THR A 23 7.68 -12.30 -15.17
C THR A 23 8.64 -11.95 -14.04
N TRP A 24 8.34 -10.91 -13.26
CA TRP A 24 9.12 -10.54 -12.08
C TRP A 24 9.20 -11.67 -11.04
N TRP A 25 8.06 -12.30 -10.73
CA TRP A 25 8.03 -13.39 -9.76
C TRP A 25 8.85 -14.59 -10.23
N ASN A 26 8.78 -14.94 -11.52
CA ASN A 26 9.59 -16.00 -12.11
C ASN A 26 11.10 -15.72 -11.97
N SER A 27 11.53 -14.47 -12.15
CA SER A 27 12.92 -14.06 -11.90
C SER A 27 13.31 -14.26 -10.43
N ASN A 28 12.43 -13.87 -9.49
CA ASN A 28 12.67 -14.10 -8.06
C ASN A 28 12.78 -15.60 -7.73
N VAL A 29 11.92 -16.44 -8.31
CA VAL A 29 11.99 -17.91 -8.14
C VAL A 29 13.29 -18.47 -8.71
N GLN A 30 13.79 -17.95 -9.82
CA GLN A 30 15.08 -18.36 -10.38
C GLN A 30 16.26 -17.96 -9.47
N THR A 31 16.19 -16.80 -8.80
CA THR A 31 17.24 -16.32 -7.89
C THR A 31 17.20 -17.03 -6.53
N LEU A 32 16.02 -17.21 -5.95
CA LEU A 32 15.85 -17.79 -4.62
C LEU A 32 15.85 -19.31 -4.61
N GLY A 33 15.38 -19.94 -5.69
CA GLY A 33 15.00 -21.34 -5.74
C GLY A 33 13.51 -21.55 -5.48
N LEU A 34 12.91 -22.56 -6.13
CA LEU A 34 11.47 -22.85 -6.00
C LEU A 34 11.08 -23.27 -4.57
N GLY A 35 11.98 -23.93 -3.84
CA GLY A 35 11.76 -24.34 -2.45
C GLY A 35 11.68 -23.13 -1.53
N GLU A 36 12.71 -22.27 -1.56
CA GLU A 36 12.75 -21.04 -0.77
C GLU A 36 11.64 -20.07 -1.15
N ALA A 37 11.35 -19.89 -2.44
CA ALA A 37 10.30 -18.98 -2.89
C ALA A 37 8.90 -19.40 -2.41
N ASN A 38 8.62 -20.71 -2.36
CA ASN A 38 7.37 -21.23 -1.80
C ASN A 38 7.34 -21.19 -0.27
N ALA A 39 8.50 -21.25 0.39
CA ALA A 39 8.62 -21.16 1.84
C ALA A 39 8.60 -19.71 2.37
N LEU A 40 8.57 -18.71 1.49
CA LEU A 40 8.44 -17.30 1.89
C LEU A 40 7.20 -17.11 2.77
N THR A 41 7.39 -16.40 3.87
CA THR A 41 6.26 -15.94 4.68
C THR A 41 5.41 -14.97 3.85
N TRP A 42 4.11 -14.89 4.13
CA TRP A 42 3.24 -13.91 3.49
C TRP A 42 3.77 -12.48 3.63
N ASN A 43 4.36 -12.17 4.79
CA ASN A 43 4.94 -10.84 5.00
C ASN A 43 6.17 -10.60 4.12
N GLY A 44 7.07 -11.57 4.01
CA GLY A 44 8.24 -11.48 3.13
C GLY A 44 7.84 -11.31 1.66
N PHE A 45 6.84 -12.06 1.20
CA PHE A 45 6.30 -11.90 -0.16
C PHE A 45 5.75 -10.49 -0.41
N LYS A 46 4.94 -9.94 0.51
CA LYS A 46 4.43 -8.56 0.40
C LYS A 46 5.57 -7.54 0.37
N THR A 47 6.62 -7.73 1.17
CA THR A 47 7.78 -6.83 1.17
C THR A 47 8.48 -6.82 -0.18
N LEU A 48 8.75 -8.00 -0.79
CA LEU A 48 9.33 -8.07 -2.13
C LEU A 48 8.45 -7.36 -3.18
N LEU A 49 7.13 -7.58 -3.11
CA LEU A 49 6.19 -6.97 -4.04
C LEU A 49 6.13 -5.44 -3.88
N GLN A 50 6.22 -4.94 -2.64
CA GLN A 50 6.32 -3.51 -2.35
C GLN A 50 7.66 -2.92 -2.83
N GLU A 51 8.78 -3.62 -2.67
CA GLU A 51 10.08 -3.13 -3.15
C GLU A 51 10.11 -2.97 -4.67
N GLU A 52 9.48 -3.89 -5.40
CA GLU A 52 9.40 -3.84 -6.86
C GLU A 52 8.41 -2.78 -7.36
N TYR A 53 7.18 -2.76 -6.81
CA TYR A 53 6.06 -2.01 -7.38
C TYR A 53 5.65 -0.76 -6.58
N CYS A 54 6.12 -0.61 -5.34
CA CYS A 54 5.89 0.56 -4.51
C CYS A 54 7.23 1.26 -4.20
N PRO A 55 7.92 1.81 -5.22
CA PRO A 55 9.19 2.48 -5.02
C PRO A 55 9.04 3.64 -4.03
N ARG A 56 10.04 3.79 -3.16
CA ARG A 56 10.03 4.82 -2.09
C ARG A 56 9.76 6.22 -2.62
N SER A 57 10.23 6.56 -3.81
CA SER A 57 10.01 7.86 -4.44
C SER A 57 8.53 8.13 -4.74
N GLU A 58 7.77 7.13 -5.18
CA GLU A 58 6.33 7.28 -5.42
C GLU A 58 5.56 7.33 -4.09
N MET A 59 5.98 6.54 -3.10
CA MET A 59 5.43 6.65 -1.75
C MET A 59 5.66 8.04 -1.14
N GLN A 60 6.85 8.62 -1.31
CA GLN A 60 7.17 9.97 -0.84
C GLN A 60 6.30 11.04 -1.50
N LYS A 61 6.00 10.93 -2.80
CA LYS A 61 5.07 11.84 -3.47
C LYS A 61 3.67 11.77 -2.86
N LEU A 62 3.19 10.56 -2.55
CA LEU A 62 1.90 10.38 -1.89
C LEU A 62 1.91 10.95 -0.45
N GLU A 63 3.03 10.81 0.27
CA GLU A 63 3.19 11.40 1.61
C GLU A 63 3.19 12.93 1.54
N GLU A 64 3.91 13.51 0.58
CA GLU A 64 3.91 14.95 0.33
C GLU A 64 2.52 15.46 -0.08
N GLU A 65 1.82 14.72 -0.94
CA GLU A 65 0.44 15.05 -1.30
C GLU A 65 -0.46 15.02 -0.08
N TYR A 66 -0.40 13.97 0.73
CA TYR A 66 -1.20 13.85 1.96
C TYR A 66 -0.90 14.98 2.95
N TRP A 67 0.38 15.36 3.08
CA TRP A 67 0.80 16.45 3.96
C TRP A 67 0.27 17.81 3.53
N HIS A 68 0.19 18.05 2.21
CA HIS A 68 -0.30 19.30 1.64
C HIS A 68 -1.80 19.28 1.29
N LEU A 69 -2.48 18.15 1.52
CA LEU A 69 -3.89 18.00 1.23
C LEU A 69 -4.71 18.94 2.14
N LYS A 70 -5.39 19.90 1.52
CA LYS A 70 -6.24 20.89 2.18
C LYS A 70 -7.59 20.96 1.46
N MET A 71 -8.64 21.37 2.15
CA MET A 71 -9.88 21.73 1.48
C MET A 71 -9.66 22.96 0.59
N GLU A 72 -10.10 22.88 -0.66
CA GLU A 72 -10.19 24.05 -1.52
C GLU A 72 -11.67 24.39 -1.77
N GLY A 73 -12.06 25.62 -1.41
CA GLY A 73 -13.44 26.08 -1.52
C GLY A 73 -14.41 25.24 -0.68
N SER A 74 -15.49 24.76 -1.30
CA SER A 74 -16.57 24.03 -0.63
C SER A 74 -16.66 22.56 -1.05
N ASN A 75 -15.65 22.02 -1.75
CA ASN A 75 -15.72 20.65 -2.27
C ASN A 75 -15.29 19.59 -1.23
N ILE A 76 -16.17 19.35 -0.26
CA ILE A 76 -15.93 18.41 0.86
C ILE A 76 -15.80 16.97 0.35
N GLU A 77 -16.56 16.59 -0.67
CA GLU A 77 -16.57 15.23 -1.19
C GLU A 77 -15.23 14.84 -1.82
N GLU A 78 -14.62 15.74 -2.61
CA GLU A 78 -13.33 15.50 -3.25
C GLU A 78 -12.20 15.37 -2.21
N TYR A 79 -12.14 16.29 -1.25
CA TYR A 79 -11.14 16.22 -0.17
C TYR A 79 -11.30 14.95 0.68
N THR A 80 -12.53 14.63 1.10
CA THR A 80 -12.76 13.45 1.95
C THR A 80 -12.47 12.16 1.21
N THR A 81 -12.82 12.06 -0.07
CA THR A 81 -12.49 10.91 -0.91
C THR A 81 -10.97 10.75 -1.02
N ARG A 82 -10.26 11.83 -1.37
CA ARG A 82 -8.80 11.77 -1.55
C ARG A 82 -8.06 11.47 -0.25
N SER A 83 -8.49 12.08 0.84
CA SER A 83 -7.93 11.84 2.17
C SER A 83 -8.11 10.38 2.60
N HIS A 84 -9.29 9.79 2.37
CA HIS A 84 -9.52 8.37 2.65
C HIS A 84 -8.68 7.43 1.77
N GLU A 85 -8.47 7.76 0.49
CA GLU A 85 -7.60 6.97 -0.40
C GLU A 85 -6.16 6.97 0.09
N LEU A 86 -5.62 8.15 0.37
CA LEU A 86 -4.24 8.30 0.83
C LEU A 86 -4.04 7.68 2.22
N ALA A 87 -5.01 7.76 3.13
CA ALA A 87 -4.95 7.08 4.43
C ALA A 87 -4.91 5.54 4.31
N LYS A 88 -5.54 4.97 3.27
CA LYS A 88 -5.45 3.52 2.98
C LYS A 88 -4.07 3.12 2.45
N LEU A 89 -3.47 3.97 1.62
CA LEU A 89 -2.14 3.73 1.03
C LEU A 89 -1.01 3.98 2.03
N LEU A 90 -1.19 4.95 2.94
CA LEU A 90 -0.20 5.41 3.92
C LEU A 90 -0.73 5.29 5.35
N PRO A 91 -1.03 4.06 5.83
CA PRO A 91 -1.66 3.87 7.15
C PRO A 91 -0.80 4.39 8.31
N HIS A 92 0.53 4.53 8.13
CA HIS A 92 1.42 5.14 9.12
C HIS A 92 1.25 6.65 9.26
N MET A 93 0.76 7.34 8.22
CA MET A 93 0.47 8.78 8.26
C MET A 93 -0.85 9.05 9.02
N ALA A 94 -1.81 8.12 8.95
CA ALA A 94 -3.12 8.24 9.60
C ALA A 94 -3.19 7.67 11.03
N THR A 95 -2.10 7.04 11.51
CA THR A 95 -2.07 6.38 12.83
C THR A 95 -1.07 7.08 13.78
N PRO A 96 -1.44 7.38 15.03
CA PRO A 96 -2.75 7.15 15.67
C PRO A 96 -3.84 8.10 15.14
N PRO A 97 -5.14 7.79 15.37
CA PRO A 97 -6.28 8.58 14.87
C PRO A 97 -6.25 10.08 15.23
N SER A 98 -5.49 10.48 16.25
CA SER A 98 -5.26 11.89 16.57
C SER A 98 -4.56 12.64 15.44
N LYS A 99 -3.64 12.00 14.71
CA LYS A 99 -2.96 12.60 13.55
C LYS A 99 -3.91 12.83 12.37
N TRP A 100 -4.88 11.93 12.19
CA TRP A 100 -5.97 12.11 11.22
C TRP A 100 -6.85 13.32 11.59
N ILE A 101 -7.25 13.43 12.85
CA ILE A 101 -8.08 14.54 13.35
C ILE A 101 -7.35 15.88 13.20
N GLU A 102 -6.04 15.94 13.47
CA GLU A 102 -5.21 17.14 13.27
C GLU A 102 -5.07 17.53 11.79
N SER A 103 -4.90 16.56 10.88
CA SER A 103 -4.87 16.85 9.43
C SER A 103 -6.21 17.37 8.92
N CYS A 104 -7.33 16.82 9.40
CA CYS A 104 -8.67 17.28 9.06
C CYS A 104 -8.98 18.67 9.65
N SER A 105 -8.47 19.00 10.84
CA SER A 105 -8.69 20.31 11.46
C SER A 105 -7.84 21.40 10.82
N VAL A 106 -6.61 21.09 10.38
CA VAL A 106 -5.74 22.00 9.63
C VAL A 106 -6.25 22.25 8.21
N GLY A 107 -6.90 21.25 7.60
CA GLY A 107 -7.47 21.35 6.26
C GLY A 107 -8.85 22.02 6.18
N ALA A 108 -9.50 22.36 7.30
CA ALA A 108 -10.83 22.97 7.31
C ALA A 108 -10.79 24.46 6.91
N PRO A 109 -11.77 24.99 6.15
CA PRO A 109 -11.83 26.42 5.87
C PRO A 109 -12.01 27.20 7.17
N THR A 110 -11.11 28.14 7.46
CA THR A 110 -11.34 29.15 8.49
C THR A 110 -12.34 30.16 7.93
N ASP A 111 -13.52 30.27 8.56
CA ASP A 111 -14.47 31.37 8.37
C ASP A 111 -13.81 32.74 8.61
#